data_AF-I1GQ00-F1
#
_entry.id   AF-I1GQ00-F1
#
_cell.length_a   1.000
_cell.length_b   1.000
_cell.length_c   1.000
_cell.angle_alpha   90.00
_cell.angle_beta   90.00
_cell.angle_gamma   90.00
#
_symmetry.space_group_name_H-M   'P 1'
#
loop_
_entity.id
_entity.type
_entity.pdbx_description
1 polymer ?
#
loop_
_entity_poly.entity_id
_entity_poly.type
_entity_poly.pdbx_seq_one_letter_code
_entity_poly.pdbx_strand_id
1 'polypeptide(L)'
;MAAASAPLLLALALASASILASLAAGDTNGVYDPCSDSRIQRGDGFTFGLAFAGSSAFFSGSTQLSPCDRRLNLANPSQLAVFRPKVDEISLLTVNTTTGFSPASAGGYMVAFAGRKYAARSAPVFVSNSSVTVSSFTLVLEFNKGRLQNLHWKKDGCGACSGKSNFICLGKQTCAIRTNVCKSQNQGTMDCSIGIQLAFSGTDKHESVLNSWYEVSNLQQYSLYGLYSNVKGSLSGQFNKFF
;
A
#
# COMPACT_ATOMS: atom_id res chain seq x y z
N MET A 1 56.28 -19.18 25.91
CA MET A 1 55.56 -18.56 24.79
C MET A 1 54.07 -18.67 25.06
N ALA A 2 53.39 -17.55 25.31
CA ALA A 2 51.94 -17.34 25.16
C ALA A 2 51.48 -16.27 26.16
N ALA A 3 51.13 -15.09 25.68
CA ALA A 3 50.16 -14.16 26.28
C ALA A 3 50.11 -12.86 25.47
N ALA A 4 49.50 -12.88 24.28
CA ALA A 4 49.27 -11.66 23.50
C ALA A 4 47.98 -11.69 22.65
N SER A 5 47.00 -12.55 22.98
CA SER A 5 45.80 -12.75 22.17
C SER A 5 44.51 -12.17 22.76
N ALA A 6 44.48 -11.84 24.06
CA ALA A 6 43.28 -11.36 24.74
C ALA A 6 42.77 -9.96 24.29
N PRO A 7 43.62 -8.92 24.10
CA PRO A 7 43.11 -7.58 23.76
C PRO A 7 42.65 -7.50 22.29
N LEU A 8 43.21 -8.32 21.40
CA LEU A 8 42.84 -8.38 19.99
C LEU A 8 41.45 -9.03 19.80
N LEU A 9 41.17 -10.10 20.55
CA LEU A 9 39.86 -10.76 20.55
C LEU A 9 38.75 -9.86 21.12
N LEU A 10 39.06 -9.07 22.15
CA LEU A 10 38.12 -8.10 22.73
C LEU A 10 37.82 -6.94 21.75
N ALA A 11 38.85 -6.44 21.05
CA ALA A 11 38.68 -5.41 20.03
C ALA A 11 37.87 -5.89 18.82
N LEU A 12 38.07 -7.14 18.37
CA LEU A 12 37.22 -7.74 17.32
C LEU A 12 35.78 -7.98 17.78
N ALA A 13 35.54 -8.34 19.05
CA ALA A 13 34.20 -8.50 19.61
C ALA A 13 33.44 -7.16 19.71
N LEU A 14 34.12 -6.07 20.10
CA LEU A 14 33.56 -4.72 20.14
C LEU A 14 33.32 -4.15 18.73
N ALA A 15 34.19 -4.44 17.78
CA ALA A 15 34.00 -4.07 16.37
C ALA A 15 32.83 -4.84 15.72
N SER A 16 32.66 -6.13 16.03
CA SER A 16 31.54 -6.92 15.53
C SER A 16 30.21 -6.53 16.20
N ALA A 17 30.20 -6.17 17.49
CA ALA A 17 29.01 -5.66 18.18
C ALA A 17 28.56 -4.27 17.66
N SER A 18 29.49 -3.40 17.27
CA SER A 18 29.18 -2.11 16.65
C SER A 18 28.68 -2.25 15.20
N ILE A 19 29.16 -3.25 14.45
CA ILE A 19 28.61 -3.62 13.13
C ILE A 19 27.20 -4.22 13.27
N LEU A 20 26.92 -4.99 14.34
CA LEU A 20 25.58 -5.54 14.62
C LEU A 20 24.58 -4.47 15.09
N ALA A 21 25.04 -3.42 15.78
CA ALA A 21 24.18 -2.32 16.23
C ALA A 21 23.63 -1.45 15.08
N SER A 22 24.29 -1.44 13.91
CA SER A 22 23.78 -0.75 12.71
C SER A 22 22.66 -1.49 11.96
N LEU A 23 22.30 -2.71 12.36
CA LEU A 23 21.24 -3.51 11.72
C LEU A 23 19.85 -3.28 12.32
N ALA A 24 19.75 -2.57 13.45
CA ALA A 24 18.49 -1.97 13.88
C ALA A 24 18.31 -0.67 13.09
N ALA A 25 17.93 -0.78 11.80
CA ALA A 25 17.39 0.34 11.04
C ALA A 25 16.06 0.74 11.70
N GLY A 26 16.17 1.47 12.82
CA GLY A 26 15.06 2.04 13.54
C GLY A 26 14.38 3.09 12.67
N ASP A 27 13.06 3.13 12.78
CA ASP A 27 12.24 4.13 12.13
C ASP A 27 12.59 5.53 12.66
N THR A 28 13.18 6.37 11.81
CA THR A 28 13.61 7.73 12.15
C THR A 28 12.60 8.81 11.77
N ASN A 29 11.48 8.43 11.14
CA ASN A 29 10.49 9.37 10.61
C ASN A 29 9.30 9.53 11.57
N GLY A 30 9.34 10.49 12.49
CA GLY A 30 8.24 10.74 13.45
C GLY A 30 6.93 11.31 12.87
N VAL A 31 6.72 11.31 11.55
CA VAL A 31 5.52 11.88 10.92
C VAL A 31 4.41 10.84 10.78
N TYR A 32 3.30 11.05 11.50
CA TYR A 32 2.12 10.18 11.54
C TYR A 32 0.86 10.78 10.91
N ASP A 33 0.90 12.07 10.55
CA ASP A 33 -0.17 12.74 9.83
C ASP A 33 0.07 12.60 8.31
N PRO A 34 -0.86 12.00 7.54
CA PRO A 34 -0.71 11.89 6.09
C PRO A 34 -0.64 13.26 5.39
N CYS A 35 -1.14 14.33 6.02
CA CYS A 35 -1.08 15.68 5.48
C CYS A 35 0.16 16.46 5.90
N SER A 36 1.11 15.85 6.59
CA SER A 36 2.38 16.48 6.97
C SER A 36 3.49 16.06 6.00
N ASP A 37 4.34 17.01 5.62
CA ASP A 37 5.47 16.74 4.73
C ASP A 37 6.58 15.99 5.48
N SER A 38 7.19 14.99 4.85
CA SER A 38 8.26 14.18 5.44
C SER A 38 9.42 13.97 4.45
N ARG A 39 10.60 13.61 4.99
CA ARG A 39 11.72 13.05 4.25
C ARG A 39 12.10 11.71 4.88
N ILE A 40 12.08 10.66 4.06
CA ILE A 40 12.34 9.29 4.52
C ILE A 40 13.75 8.82 4.19
N GLN A 41 14.23 7.85 4.95
CA GLN A 41 15.27 6.90 4.55
C GLN A 41 14.69 5.49 4.37
N ARG A 42 15.43 4.60 3.70
CA ARG A 42 15.06 3.17 3.66
C ARG A 42 14.88 2.64 5.09
N GLY A 43 13.81 1.89 5.30
CA GLY A 43 13.48 1.32 6.62
C GLY A 43 12.68 2.23 7.56
N ASP A 44 12.49 3.52 7.23
CA ASP A 44 11.56 4.38 7.96
C ASP A 44 10.10 3.92 7.76
N GLY A 45 9.21 4.28 8.67
CA GLY A 45 7.78 4.25 8.40
C GLY A 45 7.36 5.46 7.57
N PHE A 46 6.53 5.29 6.54
CA PHE A 46 6.00 6.39 5.74
C PHE A 46 4.49 6.48 5.80
N THR A 47 3.96 7.60 6.32
CA THR A 47 2.51 7.79 6.45
C THR A 47 1.91 8.33 5.16
N PHE A 48 0.87 7.67 4.68
CA PHE A 48 0.02 8.17 3.60
C PHE A 48 -1.45 7.79 3.83
N GLY A 49 -2.35 8.53 3.20
CA GLY A 49 -3.79 8.33 3.30
C GLY A 49 -4.40 7.77 2.01
N LEU A 50 -5.51 7.08 2.17
CA LEU A 50 -6.45 6.69 1.12
C LEU A 50 -7.80 7.34 1.40
N ALA A 51 -8.20 8.27 0.55
CA ALA A 51 -9.52 8.90 0.61
C ALA A 51 -10.47 8.19 -0.36
N PHE A 52 -11.64 7.78 0.14
CA PHE A 52 -12.73 7.21 -0.64
C PHE A 52 -13.83 8.25 -0.80
N ALA A 53 -14.18 8.56 -2.05
CA ALA A 53 -15.21 9.53 -2.40
C ALA A 53 -15.74 9.27 -3.82
N GLY A 54 -16.70 10.07 -4.28
CA GLY A 54 -17.01 10.16 -5.71
C GLY A 54 -15.84 10.79 -6.48
N SER A 55 -15.61 10.36 -7.73
CA SER A 55 -14.48 10.86 -8.54
C SER A 55 -14.40 12.38 -8.61
N SER A 56 -15.54 13.05 -8.88
CA SER A 56 -15.62 14.51 -8.97
C SER A 56 -15.33 15.23 -7.66
N ALA A 57 -15.46 14.57 -6.51
CA ALA A 57 -15.21 15.17 -5.19
C ALA A 57 -13.72 15.47 -4.96
N PHE A 58 -12.82 14.91 -5.77
CA PHE A 58 -11.38 15.20 -5.71
C PHE A 58 -10.95 16.37 -6.60
N PHE A 59 -11.89 17.03 -7.28
CA PHE A 59 -11.60 18.11 -8.23
C PHE A 59 -12.23 19.43 -7.80
N SER A 60 -11.53 20.51 -8.12
CA SER A 60 -12.07 21.87 -8.12
C SER A 60 -11.90 22.42 -9.53
N GLY A 61 -13.01 22.51 -10.27
CA GLY A 61 -12.98 22.74 -11.71
C GLY A 61 -12.27 21.59 -12.45
N SER A 62 -11.28 21.91 -13.28
CA SER A 62 -10.44 20.93 -13.99
C SER A 62 -9.23 20.45 -13.18
N THR A 63 -8.99 21.01 -11.99
CA THR A 63 -7.79 20.73 -11.20
C THR A 63 -8.10 19.70 -10.13
N GLN A 64 -7.42 18.55 -10.18
CA GLN A 64 -7.45 17.59 -9.08
C GLN A 64 -6.68 18.16 -7.88
N LEU A 65 -7.29 18.17 -6.71
CA LEU A 65 -6.66 18.63 -5.47
C LEU A 65 -6.27 17.44 -4.58
N SER A 66 -5.33 17.66 -3.67
CA SER A 66 -5.02 16.69 -2.62
C SER A 66 -6.17 16.63 -1.62
N PRO A 67 -6.53 15.45 -1.07
CA PRO A 67 -7.42 15.33 0.09
C PRO A 67 -7.03 16.15 1.32
N CYS A 68 -5.78 16.63 1.41
CA CYS A 68 -5.33 17.57 2.43
C CYS A 68 -5.67 19.05 2.13
N ASP A 69 -6.21 19.34 0.95
CA ASP A 69 -6.59 20.69 0.53
C ASP A 69 -7.99 21.02 1.05
N ARG A 70 -8.06 22.05 1.91
CA ARG A 70 -9.32 22.56 2.51
C ARG A 70 -10.38 23.01 1.50
N ARG A 71 -10.03 23.20 0.23
CA ARG A 71 -10.99 23.51 -0.84
C ARG A 71 -11.79 22.29 -1.27
N LEU A 72 -11.30 21.08 -0.99
CA LEU A 72 -12.09 19.88 -1.15
C LEU A 72 -13.04 19.74 0.04
N ASN A 73 -14.34 19.80 -0.25
CA ASN A 73 -15.35 19.47 0.72
C ASN A 73 -15.63 17.96 0.67
N LEU A 74 -14.70 17.16 1.20
CA LEU A 74 -14.89 15.71 1.38
C LEU A 74 -15.85 15.50 2.57
N ALA A 75 -17.13 15.69 2.31
CA ALA A 75 -18.20 15.46 3.27
C ALA A 75 -18.70 14.00 3.21
N ASN A 76 -19.49 13.60 4.20
CA ASN A 76 -20.17 12.31 4.21
C ASN A 76 -20.91 12.08 2.88
N PRO A 77 -20.69 10.93 2.20
CA PRO A 77 -20.22 9.66 2.74
C PRO A 77 -18.71 9.35 2.57
N SER A 78 -17.82 10.34 2.40
CA SER A 78 -16.39 10.08 2.22
C SER A 78 -15.77 9.32 3.39
N GLN A 79 -14.81 8.43 3.12
CA GLN A 79 -14.10 7.64 4.13
C GLN A 79 -12.59 7.79 3.97
N LEU A 80 -11.86 7.61 5.07
CA LEU A 80 -10.39 7.74 5.11
C LEU A 80 -9.77 6.50 5.75
N ALA A 81 -8.74 5.96 5.11
CA ALA A 81 -7.82 5.02 5.73
C ALA A 81 -6.41 5.60 5.73
N VAL A 82 -5.65 5.39 6.80
CA VAL A 82 -4.27 5.86 6.92
C VAL A 82 -3.37 4.67 7.16
N PHE A 83 -2.28 4.60 6.41
CA PHE A 83 -1.30 3.53 6.51
C PHE A 83 0.09 4.11 6.74
N ARG A 84 0.91 3.31 7.41
CA ARG A 84 2.30 3.65 7.70
C ARG A 84 3.23 2.45 7.49
N PRO A 85 3.34 1.95 6.24
CA PRO A 85 4.26 0.88 5.90
C PRO A 85 5.72 1.28 6.11
N LYS A 86 6.58 0.28 6.22
CA LYS A 86 8.02 0.47 6.18
C LYS A 86 8.50 0.68 4.74
N VAL A 87 9.34 1.68 4.55
CA VAL A 87 9.85 2.09 3.23
C VAL A 87 10.78 1.02 2.68
N ASP A 88 10.54 0.68 1.41
CA ASP A 88 11.25 -0.35 0.65
C ASP A 88 11.09 -1.77 1.18
N GLU A 89 9.99 -2.02 1.91
CA GLU A 89 9.54 -3.35 2.31
C GLU A 89 8.25 -3.68 1.56
N ILE A 90 8.20 -4.86 0.94
CA ILE A 90 6.99 -5.31 0.22
C ILE A 90 5.87 -5.50 1.24
N SER A 91 4.84 -4.67 1.13
CA SER A 91 3.72 -4.64 2.04
C SER A 91 2.41 -4.87 1.28
N LEU A 92 1.50 -5.64 1.88
CA LEU A 92 0.11 -5.76 1.44
C LEU A 92 -0.80 -5.10 2.46
N LEU A 93 -1.37 -3.96 2.10
CA LEU A 93 -2.35 -3.26 2.93
C LEU A 93 -3.73 -3.84 2.66
N THR A 94 -4.56 -3.89 3.69
CA THR A 94 -5.96 -4.36 3.56
C THR A 94 -6.92 -3.33 4.13
N VAL A 95 -7.93 -2.94 3.35
CA VAL A 95 -9.10 -2.19 3.83
C VAL A 95 -10.27 -3.17 3.90
N ASN A 96 -10.76 -3.43 5.10
CA ASN A 96 -11.87 -4.34 5.34
C ASN A 96 -13.19 -3.70 4.87
N THR A 97 -13.89 -4.35 3.95
CA THR A 97 -15.20 -3.90 3.42
C THR A 97 -16.37 -4.80 3.87
N THR A 98 -16.12 -5.75 4.78
CA THR A 98 -17.12 -6.70 5.27
C THR A 98 -17.91 -6.16 6.45
N THR A 99 -17.30 -5.30 7.27
CA THR A 99 -17.91 -4.74 8.49
C THR A 99 -18.03 -3.22 8.40
N GLY A 100 -19.23 -2.72 8.07
CA GLY A 100 -19.59 -1.31 8.19
C GLY A 100 -19.16 -0.38 7.05
N PHE A 101 -18.05 -0.66 6.35
CA PHE A 101 -17.59 0.16 5.23
C PHE A 101 -17.97 -0.43 3.86
N SER A 102 -18.64 0.37 3.03
CA SER A 102 -18.94 0.06 1.62
C SER A 102 -18.29 1.11 0.70
N PRO A 103 -17.29 0.73 -0.12
CA PRO A 103 -16.67 1.65 -1.06
C PRO A 103 -17.67 2.21 -2.08
N ALA A 104 -18.66 1.41 -2.50
CA ALA A 104 -19.73 1.86 -3.40
C ALA A 104 -20.55 2.99 -2.77
N SER A 105 -20.90 2.86 -1.48
CA SER A 105 -21.65 3.88 -0.74
C SER A 105 -20.83 5.15 -0.47
N ALA A 106 -19.51 5.02 -0.37
CA ALA A 106 -18.60 6.16 -0.23
C ALA A 106 -18.37 6.92 -1.55
N GLY A 107 -18.95 6.47 -2.67
CA GLY A 107 -18.85 7.13 -3.98
C GLY A 107 -17.98 6.38 -5.00
N GLY A 108 -17.40 5.24 -4.62
CA GLY A 108 -16.87 4.25 -5.55
C GLY A 108 -15.46 4.51 -6.10
N TYR A 109 -14.81 5.61 -5.72
CA TYR A 109 -13.45 5.94 -6.12
C TYR A 109 -12.53 6.12 -4.92
N MET A 110 -11.23 5.95 -5.17
CA MET A 110 -10.17 6.10 -4.17
C MET A 110 -9.01 6.93 -4.71
N VAL A 111 -8.45 7.79 -3.86
CA VAL A 111 -7.21 8.56 -4.11
C VAL A 111 -6.23 8.30 -2.98
N ALA A 112 -4.99 7.96 -3.33
CA ALA A 112 -3.88 7.93 -2.39
C ALA A 112 -3.24 9.31 -2.32
N PHE A 113 -2.83 9.74 -1.14
CA PHE A 113 -2.25 11.06 -0.94
C PHE A 113 -1.26 11.10 0.24
N ALA A 114 -0.30 12.02 0.16
CA ALA A 114 0.50 12.42 1.31
C ALA A 114 1.10 13.83 1.14
N GLY A 115 1.38 14.50 2.25
CA GLY A 115 1.97 15.83 2.32
C GLY A 115 0.97 16.97 2.10
N ARG A 116 1.45 18.21 2.27
CA ARG A 116 0.64 19.43 2.11
C ARG A 116 1.36 20.47 1.27
N LYS A 117 2.60 20.85 1.63
CA LYS A 117 3.39 21.78 0.82
C LYS A 117 3.91 21.09 -0.44
N TYR A 118 4.32 19.84 -0.31
CA TYR A 118 4.76 18.99 -1.42
C TYR A 118 3.77 17.84 -1.60
N ALA A 119 2.48 18.18 -1.58
CA ALA A 119 1.42 17.19 -1.64
C ALA A 119 1.48 16.37 -2.93
N ALA A 120 1.71 15.07 -2.79
CA ALA A 120 1.57 14.10 -3.87
C ALA A 120 0.22 13.40 -3.74
N ARG A 121 -0.38 13.07 -4.87
CA ARG A 121 -1.66 12.37 -4.95
C ARG A 121 -1.72 11.51 -6.20
N SER A 122 -2.39 10.37 -6.10
CA SER A 122 -2.68 9.57 -7.28
C SER A 122 -3.91 10.07 -8.02
N ALA A 123 -4.05 9.66 -9.28
CA ALA A 123 -5.31 9.82 -10.00
C ALA A 123 -6.42 9.00 -9.29
N PRO A 124 -7.69 9.46 -9.31
CA PRO A 124 -8.80 8.67 -8.78
C PRO A 124 -8.90 7.33 -9.49
N VAL A 125 -8.93 6.24 -8.71
CA VAL A 125 -9.11 4.89 -9.24
C VAL A 125 -10.49 4.38 -8.87
N PHE A 126 -11.14 3.69 -9.81
CA PHE A 126 -12.41 3.03 -9.55
C PHE A 126 -12.21 1.85 -8.60
N VAL A 127 -13.05 1.77 -7.58
CA VAL A 127 -13.04 0.71 -6.57
C VAL A 127 -14.31 -0.11 -6.61
N SER A 128 -15.49 0.51 -6.58
CA SER A 128 -16.74 -0.26 -6.48
C SER A 128 -17.96 0.53 -6.92
N ASN A 129 -18.96 -0.17 -7.42
CA ASN A 129 -20.33 0.31 -7.57
C ASN A 129 -21.32 -0.83 -7.24
N SER A 130 -22.59 -0.62 -7.52
CA SER A 130 -23.65 -1.62 -7.30
C SER A 130 -23.46 -2.94 -8.06
N SER A 131 -22.66 -2.96 -9.12
CA SER A 131 -22.50 -4.11 -10.01
C SER A 131 -21.15 -4.81 -9.87
N VAL A 132 -20.08 -4.06 -9.68
CA VAL A 132 -18.70 -4.58 -9.67
C VAL A 132 -17.83 -3.92 -8.60
N THR A 133 -16.87 -4.67 -8.08
CA THR A 133 -15.88 -4.26 -7.09
C THR A 133 -14.49 -4.74 -7.48
N VAL A 134 -13.51 -3.85 -7.47
CA VAL A 134 -12.09 -4.14 -7.65
C VAL A 134 -11.47 -4.29 -6.26
N SER A 135 -10.90 -5.46 -5.96
CA SER A 135 -10.35 -5.78 -4.64
C SER A 135 -8.83 -5.85 -4.60
N SER A 136 -8.13 -5.67 -5.72
CA SER A 136 -6.68 -5.78 -5.80
C SER A 136 -6.11 -4.58 -6.54
N PHE A 137 -5.17 -3.88 -5.89
CA PHE A 137 -4.49 -2.72 -6.43
C PHE A 137 -2.99 -2.83 -6.18
N THR A 138 -2.23 -2.17 -7.03
CA THR A 138 -0.81 -1.97 -6.84
C THR A 138 -0.55 -0.46 -6.83
N LEU A 139 -0.02 0.06 -5.72
CA LEU A 139 0.31 1.46 -5.53
C LEU A 139 1.83 1.61 -5.48
N VAL A 140 2.34 2.52 -6.30
CA VAL A 140 3.77 2.84 -6.34
C VAL A 140 3.98 4.22 -5.76
N LEU A 141 4.90 4.30 -4.80
CA LEU A 141 5.35 5.53 -4.19
C LEU A 141 6.72 5.90 -4.78
N GLU A 142 6.78 7.04 -5.44
CA GLU A 142 7.99 7.53 -6.09
C GLU A 142 8.64 8.63 -5.25
N PHE A 143 9.86 8.39 -4.79
CA PHE A 143 10.62 9.32 -3.97
C PHE A 143 11.81 9.90 -4.71
N ASN A 144 12.12 11.17 -4.44
CA ASN A 144 13.34 11.81 -4.90
C ASN A 144 14.02 12.46 -3.70
N LYS A 145 15.24 12.02 -3.40
CA LYS A 145 16.01 12.45 -2.21
C LYS A 145 15.18 12.37 -0.92
N GLY A 146 14.42 11.29 -0.78
CA GLY A 146 13.57 10.99 0.37
C GLY A 146 12.25 11.75 0.42
N ARG A 147 11.95 12.61 -0.55
CA ARG A 147 10.67 13.32 -0.63
C ARG A 147 9.76 12.64 -1.65
N LEU A 148 8.53 12.32 -1.25
CA LEU A 148 7.51 11.79 -2.14
C LEU A 148 7.24 12.79 -3.29
N GLN A 149 7.34 12.31 -4.52
CA GLN A 149 7.05 13.07 -5.74
C GLN A 149 5.71 12.65 -6.33
N ASN A 150 5.44 11.35 -6.35
CA ASN A 150 4.27 10.83 -7.05
C ASN A 150 3.72 9.56 -6.39
N LEU A 151 2.43 9.34 -6.62
CA LEU A 151 1.68 8.16 -6.23
C LEU A 151 0.93 7.66 -7.47
N HIS A 152 1.20 6.44 -7.91
CA HIS A 152 0.54 5.93 -9.12
C HIS A 152 0.00 4.52 -8.94
N TRP A 153 -1.20 4.31 -9.48
CA TRP A 153 -1.83 3.01 -9.54
C TRP A 153 -1.33 2.25 -10.77
N LYS A 154 -0.73 1.08 -10.56
CA LYS A 154 -0.41 0.18 -11.67
C LYS A 154 -1.68 -0.54 -12.11
N LYS A 155 -1.84 -0.71 -13.42
CA LYS A 155 -2.91 -1.51 -14.02
C LYS A 155 -2.35 -2.89 -14.36
N ASP A 156 -2.86 -3.90 -13.68
CA ASP A 156 -2.38 -5.29 -13.81
C ASP A 156 -3.09 -6.07 -14.94
N GLY A 157 -3.93 -5.39 -15.73
CA GLY A 157 -4.66 -6.01 -16.84
C GLY A 157 -5.76 -6.96 -16.35
N CYS A 158 -6.20 -7.84 -17.25
CA CYS A 158 -7.30 -8.76 -16.99
C CYS A 158 -6.89 -10.24 -16.91
N GLY A 159 -5.59 -10.55 -16.86
CA GLY A 159 -5.11 -11.94 -16.76
C GLY A 159 -5.72 -12.69 -15.57
N ALA A 160 -5.82 -12.03 -14.41
CA ALA A 160 -6.39 -12.60 -13.18
C ALA A 160 -7.90 -12.95 -13.28
N CYS A 161 -8.61 -12.35 -14.23
CA CYS A 161 -10.04 -12.55 -14.47
C CYS A 161 -10.35 -13.69 -15.45
N SER A 162 -9.36 -14.15 -16.21
CA SER A 162 -9.58 -15.11 -17.29
C SER A 162 -10.14 -16.44 -16.75
N GLY A 163 -11.19 -16.95 -17.38
CA GLY A 163 -11.79 -18.25 -17.05
C GLY A 163 -12.68 -18.30 -15.81
N LYS A 164 -13.03 -17.16 -15.18
CA LYS A 164 -13.85 -17.14 -13.94
C LYS A 164 -15.16 -16.37 -14.14
N SER A 165 -16.30 -17.01 -13.91
CA SER A 165 -17.64 -16.46 -14.15
C SER A 165 -18.04 -15.27 -13.26
N ASN A 166 -17.51 -15.22 -12.03
CA ASN A 166 -17.78 -14.15 -11.06
C ASN A 166 -16.90 -12.89 -11.27
N PHE A 167 -16.03 -12.91 -12.27
CA PHE A 167 -15.05 -11.88 -12.53
C PHE A 167 -15.34 -11.22 -13.89
N ILE A 168 -15.08 -9.92 -13.97
CA ILE A 168 -15.33 -9.10 -15.16
C ILE A 168 -14.09 -8.24 -15.42
N CYS A 169 -13.67 -8.21 -16.67
CA CYS A 169 -12.58 -7.36 -17.13
C CYS A 169 -13.11 -5.96 -17.47
N LEU A 170 -12.87 -4.98 -16.60
CA LEU A 170 -13.27 -3.59 -16.80
C LEU A 170 -12.29 -2.88 -17.74
N GLY A 171 -12.81 -2.32 -18.83
CA GLY A 171 -12.05 -1.47 -19.75
C GLY A 171 -10.81 -2.15 -20.37
N LYS A 172 -10.76 -3.49 -20.41
CA LYS A 172 -9.59 -4.28 -20.82
C LYS A 172 -8.33 -4.07 -19.96
N GLN A 173 -8.45 -3.45 -18.79
CA GLN A 173 -7.31 -2.99 -17.99
C GLN A 173 -7.34 -3.43 -16.52
N THR A 174 -8.50 -3.76 -15.97
CA THR A 174 -8.64 -4.07 -14.55
C THR A 174 -9.59 -5.23 -14.33
N CYS A 175 -9.15 -6.17 -13.49
CA CYS A 175 -9.98 -7.28 -13.08
C CYS A 175 -10.90 -6.88 -11.92
N ALA A 176 -12.20 -7.07 -12.08
CA ALA A 176 -13.20 -6.78 -11.07
C ALA A 176 -14.04 -8.02 -10.75
N ILE A 177 -14.65 -7.99 -9.58
CA ILE A 177 -15.55 -9.01 -9.04
C ILE A 177 -16.97 -8.48 -9.11
N ARG A 178 -17.96 -9.32 -9.40
CA ARG A 178 -19.37 -8.90 -9.29
C ARG A 178 -19.73 -8.60 -7.82
N THR A 179 -20.29 -7.43 -7.54
CA THR A 179 -20.54 -6.99 -6.16
C THR A 179 -21.51 -7.93 -5.41
N ASN A 180 -22.44 -8.59 -6.10
CA ASN A 180 -23.42 -9.49 -5.49
C ASN A 180 -22.82 -10.76 -4.84
N VAL A 181 -21.58 -11.13 -5.20
CA VAL A 181 -20.90 -12.29 -4.57
C VAL A 181 -20.02 -11.88 -3.39
N CYS A 182 -19.87 -10.58 -3.12
CA CYS A 182 -19.03 -10.02 -2.06
C CYS A 182 -19.76 -9.91 -0.73
N LYS A 183 -19.16 -10.43 0.36
CA LYS A 183 -19.65 -10.46 1.76
C LYS A 183 -20.12 -9.12 2.35
N SER A 184 -19.89 -7.99 1.70
CA SER A 184 -20.29 -6.69 2.23
C SER A 184 -21.80 -6.66 2.47
N GLN A 185 -22.22 -6.25 3.67
CA GLN A 185 -23.63 -6.16 4.07
C GLN A 185 -24.43 -7.47 3.92
N ASN A 186 -23.85 -8.61 4.31
CA ASN A 186 -24.49 -9.94 4.30
C ASN A 186 -24.94 -10.44 2.92
N GLN A 187 -24.38 -9.89 1.85
CA GLN A 187 -24.60 -10.39 0.49
C GLN A 187 -23.46 -11.34 0.11
N GLY A 188 -23.74 -12.49 -0.52
CA GLY A 188 -22.69 -13.39 -1.03
C GLY A 188 -21.78 -14.08 0.01
N THR A 189 -20.74 -14.76 -0.48
CA THR A 189 -19.86 -15.63 0.33
C THR A 189 -18.38 -15.32 0.18
N MET A 190 -17.99 -14.41 -0.73
CA MET A 190 -16.59 -14.09 -1.01
C MET A 190 -16.15 -12.80 -0.31
N ASP A 191 -14.97 -12.81 0.32
CA ASP A 191 -14.39 -11.60 0.89
C ASP A 191 -13.76 -10.74 -0.22
N CYS A 192 -14.30 -9.54 -0.42
CA CYS A 192 -13.86 -8.56 -1.41
C CYS A 192 -13.16 -7.36 -0.78
N SER A 193 -12.63 -7.53 0.43
CA SER A 193 -11.78 -6.51 1.07
C SER A 193 -10.66 -6.08 0.12
N ILE A 194 -10.35 -4.79 0.17
CA ILE A 194 -9.42 -4.18 -0.77
C ILE A 194 -7.99 -4.48 -0.31
N GLY A 195 -7.24 -5.23 -1.12
CA GLY A 195 -5.81 -5.45 -0.99
C GLY A 195 -5.02 -4.45 -1.84
N ILE A 196 -4.00 -3.83 -1.26
CA ILE A 196 -3.13 -2.87 -1.96
C ILE A 196 -1.69 -3.29 -1.75
N GLN A 197 -1.06 -3.76 -2.82
CA GLN A 197 0.36 -4.05 -2.85
C GLN A 197 1.14 -2.74 -3.01
N LEU A 198 2.11 -2.53 -2.14
CA LEU A 198 2.98 -1.37 -2.21
C LEU A 198 4.29 -1.68 -2.91
N ALA A 199 4.77 -0.69 -3.63
CA ALA A 199 6.11 -0.67 -4.18
C ALA A 199 6.72 0.72 -4.03
N PHE A 200 8.03 0.75 -3.81
CA PHE A 200 8.80 1.98 -3.67
C PHE A 200 9.79 2.11 -4.83
N SER A 201 10.00 3.35 -5.27
CA SER A 201 10.91 3.68 -6.35
C SER A 201 11.62 5.00 -6.09
N GLY A 202 12.77 5.18 -6.74
CA GLY A 202 13.56 6.41 -6.66
C GLY A 202 14.61 6.37 -5.55
N THR A 203 14.77 7.46 -4.80
CA THR A 203 15.85 7.57 -3.79
C THR A 203 15.39 8.13 -2.46
N ASP A 204 16.08 7.70 -1.40
CA ASP A 204 15.88 8.15 -0.04
C ASP A 204 16.67 9.43 0.30
N LYS A 205 16.57 9.97 1.52
CA LYS A 205 17.22 11.24 1.91
C LYS A 205 18.75 11.21 1.87
N HIS A 206 19.34 10.01 1.86
CA HIS A 206 20.79 9.76 1.73
C HIS A 206 21.16 9.29 0.32
N GLU A 207 20.25 9.47 -0.66
CA GLU A 207 20.42 9.08 -2.06
C GLU A 207 20.53 7.57 -2.28
N SER A 208 20.16 6.76 -1.28
CA SER A 208 20.07 5.30 -1.44
C SER A 208 18.86 4.95 -2.30
N VAL A 209 19.05 4.07 -3.27
CA VAL A 209 18.00 3.66 -4.22
C VAL A 209 16.94 2.82 -3.51
N LEU A 210 15.66 3.07 -3.79
CA LEU A 210 14.52 2.25 -3.39
C LEU A 210 14.16 1.30 -4.54
N ASN A 211 14.17 -0.02 -4.30
CA ASN A 211 14.17 -1.05 -5.35
C ASN A 211 13.02 -2.06 -5.27
N SER A 212 12.18 -2.01 -4.23
CA SER A 212 11.06 -2.94 -4.07
C SER A 212 10.12 -2.98 -5.29
N TRP A 213 10.04 -1.92 -6.11
CA TRP A 213 9.34 -1.95 -7.40
C TRP A 213 9.83 -3.06 -8.36
N TYR A 214 11.14 -3.25 -8.47
CA TYR A 214 11.71 -4.31 -9.32
C TYR A 214 11.40 -5.70 -8.76
N GLU A 215 11.37 -5.84 -7.44
CA GLU A 215 11.01 -7.08 -6.76
C GLU A 215 9.53 -7.43 -6.96
N VAL A 216 8.63 -6.43 -6.95
CA VAL A 216 7.21 -6.63 -7.28
C VAL A 216 7.03 -7.10 -8.72
N SER A 217 7.80 -6.56 -9.68
CA SER A 217 7.76 -7.04 -11.07
C SER A 217 8.20 -8.51 -11.19
N ASN A 218 9.19 -8.94 -10.42
CA ASN A 218 9.65 -10.33 -10.39
C ASN A 218 8.64 -11.26 -9.68
N LEU A 219 8.02 -10.81 -8.59
CA LEU A 219 6.96 -11.56 -7.92
C LEU A 219 5.70 -11.71 -8.79
N GLN A 220 5.39 -10.70 -9.61
CA GLN A 220 4.27 -10.76 -10.56
C GLN A 220 4.49 -11.77 -11.70
N GLN A 221 5.75 -12.08 -12.10
CA GLN A 221 6.03 -13.19 -13.02
C GLN A 221 5.67 -14.55 -12.40
N TYR A 222 5.82 -14.68 -11.08
CA TYR A 222 5.37 -15.83 -10.31
C TYR A 222 3.93 -15.66 -9.84
N SER A 223 3.01 -15.36 -10.76
CA SER A 223 1.55 -15.40 -10.61
C SER A 223 1.09 -15.38 -9.15
N LEU A 224 1.18 -14.21 -8.53
CA LEU A 224 0.79 -13.99 -7.14
C LEU A 224 -0.65 -14.47 -6.86
N TYR A 225 -1.46 -14.74 -7.87
CA TYR A 225 -2.73 -15.44 -7.71
C TYR A 225 -2.61 -16.77 -6.94
N GLY A 226 -1.57 -17.59 -7.21
CA GLY A 226 -1.38 -18.90 -6.56
C GLY A 226 -0.82 -18.82 -5.13
N LEU A 227 0.01 -17.81 -4.85
CA LEU A 227 0.45 -17.50 -3.49
C LEU A 227 -0.67 -16.86 -2.67
N TYR A 228 -1.49 -15.98 -3.25
CA TYR A 228 -2.53 -15.25 -2.52
C TYR A 228 -3.75 -16.12 -2.16
N SER A 229 -4.06 -17.16 -2.92
CA SER A 229 -5.08 -18.15 -2.52
C SER A 229 -4.57 -19.09 -1.41
N ASN A 230 -3.31 -19.50 -1.47
CA ASN A 230 -2.72 -20.44 -0.50
C ASN A 230 -2.24 -19.76 0.79
N VAL A 231 -1.78 -18.50 0.75
CA VAL A 231 -1.34 -17.75 1.93
C VAL A 231 -2.54 -17.33 2.78
N LYS A 232 -3.70 -16.99 2.19
CA LYS A 232 -4.93 -16.76 2.97
C LYS A 232 -5.46 -18.03 3.62
N GLY A 233 -5.35 -19.19 2.95
CA GLY A 233 -5.63 -20.51 3.53
C GLY A 233 -4.64 -20.91 4.63
N SER A 234 -3.34 -20.60 4.45
CA SER A 234 -2.27 -20.92 5.40
C SER A 234 -2.27 -20.01 6.63
N LEU A 235 -2.53 -18.71 6.49
CA LEU A 235 -2.68 -17.78 7.62
C LEU A 235 -3.99 -18.06 8.38
N SER A 236 -5.11 -18.29 7.70
CA SER A 236 -6.37 -18.66 8.39
C SER A 236 -6.26 -20.02 9.10
N GLY A 237 -5.50 -20.98 8.53
CA GLY A 237 -5.24 -22.27 9.16
C GLY A 237 -4.23 -22.25 10.32
N GLN A 238 -3.29 -21.29 10.32
CA GLN A 238 -2.34 -21.10 11.42
C GLN A 238 -2.94 -20.28 12.57
N PHE A 239 -3.76 -19.27 12.31
CA PHE A 239 -4.44 -18.51 13.37
C PHE A 239 -5.49 -19.35 14.13
N ASN A 240 -6.15 -20.31 13.48
CA ASN A 240 -7.03 -21.29 14.15
C ASN A 240 -6.28 -22.38 14.95
N LYS A 241 -4.94 -22.35 15.00
CA LYS A 241 -4.15 -23.21 15.89
C LYS A 241 -3.64 -22.47 17.14
N PHE A 242 -3.89 -21.16 17.24
CA PHE A 242 -3.47 -20.34 18.36
C PHE A 242 -4.64 -19.75 19.17
N PHE A 243 -5.89 -20.06 18.80
CA PHE A 243 -7.10 -19.83 19.60
C PHE A 243 -8.06 -21.02 19.48
#